data_AF-A0A9D5EIU5-F1
#
_entry.id   AF-A0A9D5EIU5-F1
#
_cell.length_a   1.000
_cell.length_b   1.000
_cell.length_c   1.000
_cell.angle_alpha   90.00
_cell.angle_beta   90.00
_cell.angle_gamma   90.00
#
_symmetry.space_group_name_H-M   'P 1'
#
loop_
_entity.id
_entity.type
_entity.pdbx_description
1 polymer ?
#
loop_
_entity_poly.entity_id
_entity_poly.type
_entity_poly.pdbx_seq_one_letter_code
_entity_poly.pdbx_strand_id
1 'polypeptide(L)'
;MTARELLDELGRLGIRVVAKGGKPHLVPPKGSNLRDAVRRLEDDIITHRSELLELCGSDVWDQGWAIRRMIATDAAVEAGSVPGTHPDIQSAVEQVLACYAERDRGGLEEWCQVIEKICRERRRP
;
A
#
# COMPACT_ATOMS: atom_id res chain seq x y z
N MET A 1 16.62 -21.11 -3.82
CA MET A 1 16.45 -20.44 -5.14
C MET A 1 17.13 -19.06 -5.06
N THR A 2 17.01 -18.16 -6.03
CA THR A 2 17.41 -16.75 -5.85
C THR A 2 16.28 -15.93 -5.23
N ALA A 3 16.58 -14.77 -4.61
CA ALA A 3 15.55 -13.89 -4.06
C ALA A 3 14.52 -13.42 -5.09
N ARG A 4 14.93 -13.24 -6.35
CA ARG A 4 14.02 -12.87 -7.46
C ARG A 4 13.09 -14.01 -7.84
N GLU A 5 13.62 -15.22 -7.99
CA GLU A 5 12.81 -16.42 -8.27
C GLU A 5 11.82 -16.69 -7.14
N LEU A 6 12.22 -16.46 -5.89
CA LEU A 6 11.35 -16.56 -4.72
C LEU A 6 10.21 -15.54 -4.77
N LEU A 7 10.51 -14.28 -5.11
CA LEU A 7 9.49 -13.25 -5.28
C LEU A 7 8.49 -13.60 -6.39
N ASP A 8 8.99 -14.11 -7.52
CA ASP A 8 8.14 -14.53 -8.65
C ASP A 8 7.28 -15.76 -8.28
N GLU A 9 7.81 -16.70 -7.48
CA GLU A 9 7.06 -17.85 -6.95
C GLU A 9 5.93 -17.41 -6.01
N LEU A 10 6.24 -16.52 -5.07
CA LEU A 10 5.24 -15.93 -4.16
C LEU A 10 4.15 -15.19 -4.96
N GLY A 11 4.53 -14.43 -5.99
CA GLY A 11 3.61 -13.77 -6.91
C GLY A 11 2.70 -14.75 -7.66
N ARG A 12 3.24 -15.88 -8.14
CA ARG A 12 2.45 -16.95 -8.80
C ARG A 12 1.44 -17.61 -7.87
N LEU A 13 1.75 -17.70 -6.57
CA LEU A 13 0.83 -18.16 -5.54
C LEU A 13 -0.20 -17.09 -5.11
N GLY A 14 -0.13 -15.88 -5.68
CA GLY A 14 -0.95 -14.74 -5.30
C GLY A 14 -0.59 -14.14 -3.94
N ILE A 15 0.57 -14.52 -3.38
CA ILE A 15 1.06 -14.03 -2.10
C ILE A 15 1.81 -12.73 -2.34
N ARG A 16 1.34 -11.64 -1.71
CA ARG A 16 2.04 -10.36 -1.74
C ARG A 16 3.08 -10.31 -0.62
N VAL A 17 4.24 -9.74 -0.89
CA VAL A 17 5.25 -9.46 0.14
C VAL A 17 5.19 -7.97 0.46
N VAL A 18 4.99 -7.62 1.73
CA VAL A 18 4.95 -6.23 2.19
C VAL A 18 6.01 -5.99 3.25
N ALA A 19 6.67 -4.84 3.22
CA ALA A 19 7.61 -4.46 4.27
C ALA A 19 6.84 -3.82 5.44
N LYS A 20 6.86 -4.45 6.62
CA LYS A 20 6.29 -3.88 7.86
C LYS A 20 7.32 -3.93 8.98
N GLY A 21 7.63 -2.78 9.57
CA GLY A 21 8.62 -2.68 10.65
C GLY A 21 10.01 -3.23 10.27
N GLY A 22 10.43 -3.08 9.01
CA GLY A 22 11.71 -3.62 8.50
C GLY A 22 11.75 -5.15 8.36
N LYS A 23 10.58 -5.80 8.26
CA LYS A 23 10.47 -7.25 8.03
C LYS A 23 9.53 -7.53 6.85
N PRO A 24 9.84 -8.52 5.99
CA PRO A 24 8.90 -8.94 4.97
C PRO A 24 7.75 -9.70 5.63
N HIS A 25 6.54 -9.29 5.31
CA HIS A 25 5.29 -9.91 5.70
C HIS A 25 4.62 -10.49 4.46
N LEU A 26 4.21 -11.75 4.55
CA LEU A 26 3.51 -12.44 3.46
C LEU A 26 2.00 -12.24 3.65
N VAL A 27 1.34 -11.72 2.62
CA VAL A 27 -0.10 -11.46 2.60
C VAL A 27 -0.72 -12.37 1.54
N PRO A 28 -1.30 -13.51 1.94
CA PRO A 28 -1.96 -14.42 1.02
C PRO A 28 -3.32 -13.87 0.54
N PRO A 29 -3.87 -14.39 -0.57
CA PRO A 29 -5.22 -14.06 -1.01
C PRO A 29 -6.27 -14.41 0.05
N LYS A 30 -7.31 -13.57 0.17
CA LYS A 30 -8.41 -13.81 1.12
C LYS A 30 -9.09 -15.16 0.83
N GLY A 31 -9.25 -15.99 1.86
CA GLY A 31 -9.88 -17.30 1.74
C GLY A 31 -9.00 -18.41 1.15
N SER A 32 -7.72 -18.13 0.88
CA SER A 32 -6.77 -19.15 0.43
C SER A 32 -6.18 -19.96 1.60
N ASN A 33 -5.91 -21.24 1.36
CA ASN A 33 -5.13 -22.08 2.28
C ASN A 33 -3.79 -22.43 1.64
N LEU A 34 -2.80 -21.56 1.85
CA LEU A 34 -1.46 -21.69 1.28
C LEU A 34 -0.41 -22.14 2.31
N ARG A 35 -0.85 -22.68 3.47
CA ARG A 35 0.06 -23.04 4.58
C ARG A 35 1.17 -23.99 4.13
N ASP A 36 0.81 -25.02 3.37
CA ASP A 36 1.79 -26.02 2.91
C ASP A 36 2.72 -25.47 1.83
N ALA A 37 2.24 -24.53 1.00
CA ALA A 37 3.06 -23.87 -0.01
C ALA A 37 4.07 -22.91 0.64
N VAL A 38 3.63 -22.11 1.62
CA VAL A 38 4.50 -21.20 2.38
C VAL A 38 5.54 -21.98 3.18
N ARG A 39 5.14 -23.10 3.81
CA ARG A 39 6.07 -23.95 4.58
C ARG A 39 7.21 -24.50 3.73
N ARG A 40 6.99 -24.75 2.43
CA ARG A 40 8.06 -25.21 1.53
C ARG A 40 9.05 -24.11 1.15
N LEU A 41 8.64 -22.85 1.27
CA LEU A 41 9.45 -21.68 0.93
C LEU A 41 10.07 -21.01 2.16
N GLU A 42 9.79 -21.52 3.37
CA GLU A 42 10.15 -20.88 4.64
C GLU A 42 11.67 -20.67 4.77
N ASP A 43 12.46 -21.68 4.44
CA ASP A 43 13.92 -21.59 4.49
C ASP A 43 14.45 -20.55 3.48
N ASP A 44 13.95 -20.56 2.24
CA ASP A 44 14.31 -19.58 1.22
C ASP A 44 13.91 -18.14 1.63
N ILE A 45 12.75 -17.95 2.27
CA ILE A 45 12.28 -16.66 2.80
C ILE A 45 13.21 -16.15 3.91
N ILE A 46 13.68 -17.03 4.79
CA ILE A 46 14.62 -16.68 5.85
C ILE A 46 15.97 -16.31 5.25
N THR A 47 16.49 -17.12 4.33
CA THR A 47 17.78 -16.92 3.67
C THR A 47 17.82 -15.61 2.88
N HIS A 48 16.79 -15.32 2.09
CA HIS A 48 16.74 -14.15 1.22
C HIS A 48 16.03 -12.94 1.85
N ARG A 49 15.84 -12.91 3.17
CA ARG A 49 15.03 -11.88 3.84
C ARG A 49 15.44 -10.45 3.48
N SER A 50 16.74 -10.14 3.48
CA SER A 50 17.24 -8.80 3.16
C SER A 50 17.09 -8.46 1.69
N GLU A 51 17.42 -9.40 0.80
CA GLU A 51 17.26 -9.23 -0.66
C GLU A 51 15.78 -9.13 -1.06
N LEU A 52 14.88 -9.88 -0.41
CA LEU A 52 13.44 -9.73 -0.59
C LEU A 52 12.96 -8.35 -0.16
N LEU A 53 13.48 -7.82 0.96
CA LEU A 53 13.17 -6.44 1.37
C LEU A 53 13.70 -5.41 0.38
N GLU A 54 14.88 -5.63 -0.19
CA GLU A 54 15.45 -4.77 -1.22
C GLU A 54 14.66 -4.86 -2.53
N LEU A 55 14.28 -6.07 -2.98
CA LEU A 55 13.50 -6.31 -4.20
C LEU A 55 12.04 -5.84 -4.05
N CYS A 56 11.43 -6.04 -2.89
CA CYS A 56 10.10 -5.51 -2.57
C CYS A 56 10.15 -4.00 -2.31
N GLY A 57 11.27 -3.50 -1.76
CA GLY A 57 11.57 -2.08 -1.61
C GLY A 57 12.01 -1.42 -2.93
N SER A 58 12.28 -2.21 -3.97
CA SER A 58 12.62 -1.77 -5.32
C SER A 58 11.39 -1.50 -6.19
N ASP A 59 10.17 -1.74 -5.71
CA ASP A 59 9.00 -0.94 -6.12
C ASP A 59 9.06 0.37 -5.33
N VAL A 60 10.02 1.20 -5.73
CA VAL A 60 10.53 2.40 -5.07
C VAL A 60 9.38 3.24 -4.54
N TRP A 61 9.44 3.56 -3.25
CA TRP A 61 8.70 4.69 -2.71
C TRP A 61 9.09 5.95 -3.51
N ASP A 62 8.28 6.25 -4.53
CA ASP A 62 8.41 7.44 -5.33
C ASP A 62 7.81 8.60 -4.54
N GLN A 63 8.67 9.25 -3.75
CA GLN A 63 8.31 10.43 -2.97
C GLN A 63 7.71 11.54 -3.85
N GLY A 64 8.19 11.68 -5.09
CA GLY A 64 7.66 12.65 -6.03
C GLY A 64 6.23 12.32 -6.44
N TRP A 65 5.94 11.05 -6.74
CA TRP A 65 4.58 10.59 -7.00
C TRP A 65 3.68 10.79 -5.78
N ALA A 66 4.13 10.41 -4.57
CA ALA A 66 3.32 10.51 -3.35
C ALA A 66 2.91 11.97 -3.08
N ILE A 67 3.86 12.90 -3.17
CA ILE A 67 3.61 14.34 -3.03
C ILE A 67 2.65 14.84 -4.12
N ARG A 68 2.90 14.51 -5.39
CA ARG A 68 2.00 14.90 -6.50
C ARG A 68 0.58 14.35 -6.30
N ARG A 69 0.47 13.13 -5.78
CA ARG A 69 -0.83 12.47 -5.52
C ARG A 69 -1.60 13.17 -4.41
N MET A 70 -0.92 13.49 -3.30
CA MET A 70 -1.52 14.24 -2.18
C MET A 70 -1.96 15.64 -2.60
N ILE A 71 -1.16 16.35 -3.40
CA ILE A 71 -1.52 17.66 -3.96
C ILE A 71 -2.77 17.56 -4.85
N ALA A 72 -2.84 16.54 -5.71
CA ALA A 72 -4.03 16.33 -6.55
C ALA A 72 -5.30 16.07 -5.72
N THR A 73 -5.16 15.33 -4.61
CA THR A 73 -6.26 15.10 -3.65
C THR A 73 -6.70 16.40 -2.98
N ASP A 74 -5.74 17.23 -2.54
CA ASP A 74 -6.03 18.53 -1.91
C ASP A 74 -6.79 19.46 -2.88
N ALA A 75 -6.35 19.55 -4.13
CA ALA A 75 -7.05 20.29 -5.18
C ALA A 75 -8.48 19.76 -5.43
N ALA A 76 -8.72 18.45 -5.27
CA ALA A 76 -10.06 17.88 -5.38
C ALA A 76 -10.97 18.27 -4.19
N VAL A 77 -10.40 18.45 -3.00
CA VAL A 77 -11.11 18.99 -1.83
C VAL A 77 -11.46 20.46 -2.05
N GLU A 78 -10.51 21.28 -2.51
CA GLU A 78 -10.75 22.71 -2.83
C GLU A 78 -11.80 22.91 -3.92
N ALA A 79 -11.78 22.06 -4.96
CA ALA A 79 -12.80 22.07 -6.01
C ALA A 79 -14.14 21.46 -5.55
N GLY A 80 -14.13 20.74 -4.44
CA GLY A 80 -15.30 20.19 -3.78
C GLY A 80 -16.05 21.24 -2.98
N SER A 81 -17.34 21.02 -2.74
CA SER A 81 -18.14 21.87 -1.86
C SER A 81 -17.97 21.51 -0.37
N VAL A 82 -17.05 20.61 -0.03
CA VAL A 82 -16.81 20.14 1.32
C VAL A 82 -15.55 20.81 1.85
N PRO A 83 -15.63 21.58 2.96
CA PRO A 83 -14.45 22.21 3.51
C PRO A 83 -13.45 21.15 3.99
N GLY A 84 -12.15 21.40 3.80
CA GLY A 84 -11.10 20.47 4.23
C GLY A 84 -11.13 20.14 5.73
N THR A 85 -11.75 21.01 6.55
CA THR A 85 -11.97 20.80 7.98
C THR A 85 -13.11 19.84 8.31
N HIS A 86 -13.84 19.32 7.32
CA HIS A 86 -14.90 18.34 7.54
C HIS A 86 -14.35 17.08 8.22
N PRO A 87 -15.01 16.54 9.27
CA PRO A 87 -14.50 15.38 10.02
C PRO A 87 -14.12 14.17 9.17
N ASP A 88 -14.98 13.80 8.21
CA ASP A 88 -14.70 12.67 7.30
C ASP A 88 -13.45 12.91 6.43
N ILE A 89 -13.17 14.16 6.05
CA ILE A 89 -11.95 14.50 5.30
C ILE A 89 -10.74 14.43 6.21
N GLN A 90 -10.80 15.04 7.40
CA GLN A 90 -9.71 15.01 8.38
C GLN A 90 -9.33 13.58 8.77
N SER A 91 -10.31 12.72 9.03
CA SER A 91 -10.07 11.31 9.36
C SER A 91 -9.38 10.55 8.22
N ALA A 92 -9.78 10.79 6.96
CA ALA A 92 -9.12 10.17 5.81
C ALA A 92 -7.71 10.74 5.56
N VAL A 93 -7.48 12.04 5.82
CA VAL A 93 -6.15 12.67 5.72
C VAL A 93 -5.18 12.06 6.72
N GLU A 94 -5.62 11.78 7.96
CA GLU A 94 -4.79 11.07 8.94
C GLU A 94 -4.31 9.71 8.42
N GLN A 95 -5.17 8.97 7.71
CA GLN A 95 -4.79 7.70 7.10
C GLN A 95 -3.81 7.89 5.93
N VAL A 96 -4.00 8.90 5.08
CA VAL A 96 -3.04 9.25 4.02
C VAL A 96 -1.66 9.54 4.61
N LEU A 97 -1.59 10.32 5.69
CA LEU A 97 -0.32 10.65 6.35
C LEU A 97 0.34 9.42 6.99
N ALA A 98 -0.44 8.53 7.59
CA ALA A 98 0.06 7.26 8.11
C ALA A 98 0.66 6.40 6.99
N CYS A 99 -0.06 6.22 5.87
CA CYS A 99 0.44 5.51 4.70
C CYS A 99 1.70 6.16 4.11
N TYR A 100 1.77 7.50 4.09
CA TYR A 100 2.97 8.22 3.64
C TYR A 100 4.19 7.93 4.54
N ALA A 101 3.99 7.98 5.87
CA ALA A 101 5.05 7.69 6.84
C ALA A 101 5.54 6.24 6.75
N GLU A 102 4.63 5.29 6.55
CA GLU A 102 4.94 3.86 6.40
C GLU A 102 5.43 3.49 4.99
N ARG A 103 5.43 4.45 4.05
CA ARG A 103 5.73 4.26 2.63
C ARG A 103 4.82 3.22 1.96
N ASP A 104 3.57 3.14 2.42
CA ASP A 104 2.52 2.33 1.83
C ASP A 104 1.87 3.06 0.65
N ARG A 105 2.40 2.81 -0.54
CA ARG A 105 1.87 3.35 -1.80
C ARG A 105 0.40 2.96 -2.04
N GLY A 106 0.04 1.72 -1.73
CA GLY A 106 -1.30 1.17 -1.98
C GLY A 106 -2.34 1.84 -1.09
N GLY A 107 -2.04 1.90 0.21
CA GLY A 107 -2.88 2.61 1.18
C GLY A 107 -2.99 4.11 0.88
N LEU A 108 -1.90 4.76 0.46
CA LEU A 108 -1.93 6.19 0.09
C LEU A 108 -2.90 6.45 -1.06
N GLU A 109 -2.85 5.65 -2.13
CA GLU A 109 -3.76 5.77 -3.26
C GLU A 109 -5.22 5.51 -2.85
N GLU A 110 -5.47 4.45 -2.08
CA GLU A 110 -6.80 4.09 -1.59
C GLU A 110 -7.44 5.23 -0.80
N TRP A 111 -6.73 5.78 0.20
CA TRP A 111 -7.26 6.85 1.03
C TRP A 111 -7.42 8.18 0.29
N CYS A 112 -6.55 8.47 -0.70
CA CYS A 112 -6.77 9.60 -1.60
C CYS A 112 -8.08 9.45 -2.40
N GLN A 113 -8.38 8.26 -2.92
CA GLN A 113 -9.63 7.98 -3.62
C GLN A 113 -10.86 8.08 -2.70
N VAL A 114 -10.74 7.71 -1.43
CA VAL A 114 -11.79 7.90 -0.42
C VAL A 114 -12.12 9.38 -0.24
N ILE A 115 -11.11 10.25 -0.11
CA ILE A 115 -11.32 11.71 -0.02
C ILE A 115 -12.03 12.24 -1.26
N GLU A 116 -11.59 11.86 -2.45
CA GLU A 116 -12.23 12.23 -3.71
C GLU A 116 -13.69 11.73 -3.81
N LYS A 117 -13.97 10.55 -3.26
CA LYS A 117 -15.34 10.01 -3.19
C LYS A 117 -16.22 10.85 -2.27
N ILE A 118 -15.75 11.21 -1.07
CA ILE A 118 -16.48 12.08 -0.14
C ILE A 118 -16.83 13.40 -0.83
N CYS A 119 -15.85 14.01 -1.52
CA CYS A 119 -16.04 15.27 -2.24
C CYS A 119 -17.06 15.14 -3.38
N ARG A 120 -17.10 14.01 -4.10
CA ARG A 120 -18.08 13.76 -5.17
C ARG A 120 -19.48 13.48 -4.66
N GLU A 121 -19.63 12.65 -3.64
CA GLU A 121 -20.94 12.23 -3.13
C GLU A 121 -21.69 13.38 -2.45
N ARG A 122 -20.97 14.25 -1.75
CA ARG A 122 -21.54 15.45 -1.10
C ARG A 122 -21.74 16.63 -2.05
N ARG A 123 -21.34 16.50 -3.33
CA ARG A 123 -21.59 17.48 -4.40
C ARG A 123 -22.94 17.26 -5.09
N ARG A 124 -23.67 16.18 -4.79
CA ARG A 124 -25.02 15.99 -5.35
C ARG A 124 -25.98 17.01 -4.75
N PRO A 125 -26.72 17.76 -5.60
CA PRO A 125 -27.69 18.77 -5.18
C PRO A 125 -28.85 18.17 -4.37
#